data_AF-A0A1G3QUR8-F1
#
_entry.id   AF-A0A1G3QUR8-F1
#
_cell.length_a   1.000
_cell.length_b   1.000
_cell.length_c   1.000
_cell.angle_alpha   90.00
_cell.angle_beta   90.00
_cell.angle_gamma   90.00
#
_symmetry.space_group_name_H-M   'P 1'
#
loop_
_entity.id
_entity.type
_entity.pdbx_description
1 polymer ?
#
loop_
_entity_poly.entity_id
_entity_poly.type
_entity_poly.pdbx_seq_one_letter_code
_entity_poly.pdbx_strand_id
1 'polypeptide(L)'
;MNEIDEILSNIDKDDQDNPAHSPDLNAGISAPEEAPGGEEKESAPADDAAASEIQVDDLPEVQITLPSGRPETSIPGGGEKFSAKGTKTWNTREPYIIKIAAETLRKDLADLQRSFYYVDEPAGIEALKEKIKQEIVKFLRKPTDNITDRYADFIYRSIIAVTQEISSSFALDQENEKLFVYHIGPLTIYKILKEEFILKKYGFCYAYLPGNKAARFFPAEFVKEIILKWNTENINMLELPFDSIQKYEEIKNLVMKKYQNDLRIFNTRFDQLNAKIDPAKSISRSRLFQLKGSEWFGILSIEIYKRFMGNSIFI
;
A
#
# COMPACT_ATOMS: atom_id res chain seq x y z
N MET A 1 -4.03 18.06 -23.86
CA MET A 1 -5.45 18.12 -24.28
C MET A 1 -6.12 16.75 -24.25
N ASN A 2 -5.40 15.62 -24.35
CA ASN A 2 -6.02 14.29 -24.49
C ASN A 2 -6.62 13.67 -23.20
N GLU A 3 -6.12 14.01 -22.01
CA GLU A 3 -6.54 13.35 -20.75
C GLU A 3 -7.96 13.73 -20.31
N ILE A 4 -8.37 14.99 -20.53
CA ILE A 4 -9.73 15.44 -20.21
C ILE A 4 -10.74 14.76 -21.14
N ASP A 5 -10.44 14.69 -22.44
CA ASP A 5 -11.33 14.06 -23.42
C ASP A 5 -11.44 12.54 -23.18
N GLU A 6 -10.38 11.90 -22.69
CA GLU A 6 -10.39 10.48 -22.28
C GLU A 6 -11.29 10.24 -21.05
N ILE A 7 -11.22 11.12 -20.04
CA ILE A 7 -12.10 11.06 -18.85
C ILE A 7 -13.56 11.22 -19.26
N LEU A 8 -13.86 12.19 -20.13
CA LEU A 8 -15.21 12.41 -20.67
C LEU A 8 -15.73 11.16 -21.39
N SER A 9 -14.87 10.51 -22.19
CA SER A 9 -15.24 9.29 -22.92
C SER A 9 -15.51 8.08 -22.03
N ASN A 10 -14.91 8.03 -20.84
CA ASN A 10 -15.14 6.95 -19.87
C ASN A 10 -16.42 7.19 -19.06
N ILE A 11 -16.72 8.46 -18.71
CA ILE A 11 -18.00 8.82 -18.07
C ILE A 11 -19.19 8.47 -18.98
N ASP A 12 -19.08 8.76 -20.28
CA ASP A 12 -20.12 8.45 -21.26
C ASP A 12 -20.31 6.93 -21.49
N LYS A 13 -19.30 6.09 -21.18
CA LYS A 13 -19.41 4.62 -21.25
C LYS A 13 -20.05 4.04 -19.99
N ASP A 14 -19.66 4.53 -18.81
CA ASP A 14 -20.23 4.09 -17.53
C ASP A 14 -21.74 4.40 -17.43
N ASP A 15 -22.19 5.54 -17.98
CA ASP A 15 -23.61 5.91 -18.05
C ASP A 15 -24.43 5.05 -19.03
N GLN A 16 -23.79 4.45 -20.05
CA GLN A 16 -24.44 3.53 -20.99
C GLN A 16 -24.56 2.10 -20.44
N ASP A 17 -23.59 1.68 -19.63
CA ASP A 17 -23.56 0.33 -19.05
C ASP A 17 -24.35 0.21 -17.74
N ASN A 18 -24.79 1.32 -17.13
CA ASN A 18 -25.60 1.28 -15.91
C ASN A 18 -26.59 2.46 -15.78
N PRO A 19 -27.80 2.39 -16.38
CA PRO A 19 -28.77 3.50 -16.42
C PRO A 19 -29.51 3.76 -15.10
N ALA A 20 -29.05 3.20 -13.98
CA ALA A 20 -29.78 3.20 -12.72
C ALA A 20 -28.95 3.77 -11.58
N HIS A 21 -28.65 5.07 -11.60
CA HIS A 21 -28.50 5.87 -10.38
C HIS A 21 -28.65 7.37 -10.63
N SER A 22 -29.90 7.82 -10.61
CA SER A 22 -30.23 9.16 -10.14
C SER A 22 -30.98 9.02 -8.82
N PRO A 23 -30.52 9.63 -7.72
CA PRO A 23 -31.44 10.05 -6.68
C PRO A 23 -31.53 11.57 -6.65
N ASP A 24 -32.78 12.01 -6.84
CA ASP A 24 -33.28 13.36 -6.66
C ASP A 24 -32.75 14.05 -5.40
N LEU A 25 -32.33 15.30 -5.57
CA LEU A 25 -32.26 16.28 -4.50
C LEU A 25 -33.61 17.00 -4.41
N ASN A 26 -34.28 16.90 -3.26
CA ASN A 26 -35.11 18.01 -2.77
C ASN A 26 -35.25 18.03 -1.24
N ALA A 27 -35.35 19.25 -0.72
CA ALA A 27 -34.99 19.76 0.60
C ALA A 27 -35.95 19.47 1.78
N GLY A 28 -35.46 19.67 3.02
CA GLY A 28 -36.33 19.92 4.19
C GLY A 28 -35.75 19.67 5.60
N ILE A 29 -35.05 20.68 6.14
CA ILE A 29 -34.76 21.07 7.54
C ILE A 29 -35.42 20.24 8.69
N SER A 30 -34.62 19.80 9.69
CA SER A 30 -34.71 20.17 11.13
C SER A 30 -33.76 19.33 12.04
N ALA A 31 -33.02 20.00 12.93
CA ALA A 31 -32.40 19.44 14.14
C ALA A 31 -33.49 19.21 15.23
N PRO A 32 -33.30 18.48 16.37
CA PRO A 32 -32.15 18.59 17.29
C PRO A 32 -31.74 17.30 18.10
N GLU A 33 -30.75 17.50 18.98
CA GLU A 33 -30.48 16.83 20.28
C GLU A 33 -29.67 15.53 20.41
N GLU A 34 -29.15 15.37 21.63
CA GLU A 34 -27.86 14.85 22.07
C GLU A 34 -27.72 13.30 22.23
N ALA A 35 -26.44 12.88 22.28
CA ALA A 35 -25.74 11.62 22.63
C ALA A 35 -26.41 10.60 23.61
N PRO A 36 -25.86 9.38 23.89
CA PRO A 36 -24.52 8.83 23.54
C PRO A 36 -24.46 7.32 23.14
N GLY A 37 -23.27 6.89 22.67
CA GLY A 37 -22.77 5.51 22.86
C GLY A 37 -23.09 4.49 21.77
N GLY A 38 -22.08 4.12 20.97
CA GLY A 38 -22.14 2.98 20.06
C GLY A 38 -20.75 2.57 19.62
N GLU A 39 -20.33 1.36 20.00
CA GLU A 39 -19.09 0.71 19.62
C GLU A 39 -18.95 0.63 18.09
N GLU A 40 -17.90 1.24 17.54
CA GLU A 40 -17.54 1.04 16.13
C GLU A 40 -16.97 -0.37 15.95
N LYS A 41 -17.82 -1.29 15.49
CA LYS A 41 -17.36 -2.48 14.77
C LYS A 41 -16.73 -2.02 13.47
N GLU A 42 -15.41 -2.05 13.46
CA GLU A 42 -14.57 -1.91 12.28
C GLU A 42 -14.98 -2.98 11.25
N SER A 43 -15.73 -2.56 10.23
CA SER A 43 -16.04 -3.39 9.07
C SER A 43 -14.76 -3.59 8.27
N ALA A 44 -14.27 -4.82 8.26
CA ALA A 44 -13.15 -5.24 7.44
C ALA A 44 -13.40 -4.88 5.96
N PRO A 45 -12.46 -4.20 5.27
CA PRO A 45 -12.52 -4.13 3.81
C PRO A 45 -12.21 -5.52 3.27
N ALA A 46 -13.06 -5.96 2.34
CA ALA A 46 -12.95 -7.23 1.66
C ALA A 46 -11.53 -7.44 1.09
N ASP A 47 -10.96 -8.62 1.36
CA ASP A 47 -9.77 -9.15 0.71
C ASP A 47 -10.01 -9.24 -0.81
N ASP A 48 -9.68 -8.19 -1.56
CA ASP A 48 -9.59 -8.25 -3.03
C ASP A 48 -8.17 -8.69 -3.46
N ALA A 49 -7.65 -9.69 -2.76
CA ALA A 49 -6.47 -10.46 -3.14
C ALA A 49 -6.93 -11.88 -3.48
N ALA A 50 -7.84 -12.02 -4.44
CA ALA A 50 -8.20 -13.31 -4.98
C ALA A 50 -6.92 -14.02 -5.46
N ALA A 51 -6.58 -15.12 -4.79
CA ALA A 51 -5.52 -16.03 -5.18
C ALA A 51 -5.78 -16.46 -6.63
N SER A 52 -4.97 -15.96 -7.55
CA SER A 52 -5.07 -16.33 -8.95
C SER A 52 -4.13 -17.50 -9.17
N GLU A 53 -4.69 -18.68 -9.40
CA GLU A 53 -3.93 -19.87 -9.81
C GLU A 53 -3.54 -19.72 -11.28
N ILE A 54 -2.27 -19.95 -11.58
CA ILE A 54 -1.79 -20.10 -12.96
C ILE A 54 -1.42 -21.57 -13.15
N GLN A 55 -2.13 -22.23 -14.05
CA GLN A 55 -1.84 -23.61 -14.47
C GLN A 55 -0.92 -23.60 -15.69
N VAL A 56 0.09 -24.48 -15.69
CA VAL A 56 1.04 -24.63 -16.79
C VAL A 56 0.86 -26.01 -17.41
N ASP A 57 0.11 -26.09 -18.52
CA ASP A 57 -0.33 -27.37 -19.10
C ASP A 57 0.74 -28.16 -19.89
N ASP A 58 1.95 -27.61 -20.09
CA ASP A 58 3.00 -28.19 -20.97
C ASP A 58 4.27 -28.67 -20.23
N LEU A 59 4.21 -28.86 -18.92
CA LEU A 59 5.37 -29.36 -18.15
C LEU A 59 5.18 -30.84 -17.79
N PRO A 60 6.22 -31.69 -17.94
CA PRO A 60 6.15 -33.07 -17.48
C PRO A 60 5.80 -33.11 -16.00
N GLU A 61 4.92 -34.04 -15.63
CA GLU A 61 4.46 -34.22 -14.25
C GLU A 61 5.60 -34.83 -13.43
N VAL A 62 6.42 -33.97 -12.82
CA VAL A 62 7.50 -34.40 -11.94
C VAL A 62 6.93 -34.57 -10.53
N GLN A 63 6.84 -35.81 -10.06
CA GLN A 63 6.55 -36.09 -8.66
C GLN A 63 7.75 -35.64 -7.81
N ILE A 64 7.71 -34.40 -7.33
CA ILE A 64 8.66 -33.90 -6.35
C ILE A 64 8.14 -34.27 -4.97
N THR A 65 8.89 -35.12 -4.28
CA THR A 65 8.80 -35.23 -2.83
C THR A 65 9.34 -33.92 -2.25
N LEU A 66 8.46 -32.91 -2.11
CA LEU A 66 8.78 -31.72 -1.34
C LEU A 66 9.31 -32.21 0.02
N PRO A 67 10.42 -31.67 0.54
CA PRO A 67 10.86 -32.03 1.86
C PRO A 67 9.71 -31.73 2.83
N SER A 68 9.05 -32.80 3.29
CA SER A 68 8.09 -32.79 4.40
C SER A 68 8.79 -32.53 5.74
N GLY A 69 10.10 -32.27 5.71
CA GLY A 69 10.84 -31.74 6.83
C GLY A 69 10.37 -30.34 7.10
N ARG A 70 9.57 -30.19 8.16
CA ARG A 70 9.54 -28.97 8.96
C ARG A 70 11.01 -28.60 9.19
N PRO A 71 11.54 -27.51 8.62
CA PRO A 71 12.84 -27.06 9.04
C PRO A 71 12.66 -26.67 10.50
N GLU A 72 13.29 -27.40 11.43
CA GLU A 72 13.69 -26.82 12.70
C GLU A 72 14.81 -25.81 12.40
N THR A 73 14.48 -24.78 11.62
CA THR A 73 15.23 -23.55 11.61
C THR A 73 14.89 -22.89 12.93
N SER A 74 15.82 -23.01 13.88
CA SER A 74 15.99 -22.03 14.94
C SER A 74 15.80 -20.65 14.32
N ILE A 75 14.66 -20.01 14.61
CA ILE A 75 14.37 -18.63 14.23
C ILE A 75 15.56 -17.80 14.72
N PRO A 76 16.41 -17.24 13.85
CA PRO A 76 17.44 -16.33 14.30
C PRO A 76 16.72 -15.06 14.75
N GLY A 77 16.64 -14.84 16.07
CA GLY A 77 16.32 -13.52 16.63
C GLY A 77 14.89 -13.28 17.06
N GLY A 78 14.36 -14.08 17.99
CA GLY A 78 13.54 -13.47 19.03
C GLY A 78 14.45 -12.57 19.88
N GLY A 79 14.20 -11.26 19.95
CA GLY A 79 15.00 -10.41 20.84
C GLY A 79 14.64 -8.95 20.92
N GLU A 80 14.52 -8.24 19.80
CA GLU A 80 14.21 -6.81 19.85
C GLU A 80 12.79 -6.58 19.37
N LYS A 81 11.85 -6.55 20.32
CA LYS A 81 10.53 -5.99 20.06
C LYS A 81 10.74 -4.57 19.55
N PHE A 82 10.30 -4.29 18.32
CA PHE A 82 10.26 -2.93 17.80
C PHE A 82 9.66 -2.03 18.88
N SER A 83 10.45 -1.07 19.35
CA SER A 83 10.02 -0.06 20.30
C SER A 83 10.08 1.26 19.58
N ALA A 84 8.92 1.88 19.40
CA ALA A 84 8.88 3.28 19.01
C ALA A 84 9.72 4.08 20.02
N LYS A 85 10.57 4.99 19.52
CA LYS A 85 11.27 5.97 20.36
C LYS A 85 10.30 7.07 20.76
N GLY A 86 10.68 7.89 21.72
CA GLY A 86 9.81 8.92 22.29
C GLY A 86 8.99 8.42 23.48
N THR A 87 8.75 9.34 24.41
CA THR A 87 8.09 9.11 25.69
C THR A 87 6.65 9.63 25.71
N LYS A 88 6.26 10.40 24.68
CA LYS A 88 4.91 10.96 24.57
C LYS A 88 3.91 9.90 24.10
N THR A 89 2.69 10.00 24.61
CA THR A 89 1.59 9.04 24.34
C THR A 89 1.17 8.97 22.87
N TRP A 90 1.44 10.01 22.07
CA TRP A 90 1.19 9.98 20.63
C TRP A 90 2.22 9.13 19.86
N ASN A 91 3.42 8.88 20.42
CA ASN A 91 4.48 8.09 19.81
C ASN A 91 4.31 6.59 20.10
N THR A 92 3.39 6.23 20.99
CA THR A 92 3.16 4.84 21.45
C THR A 92 1.91 4.19 20.85
N ARG A 93 1.38 4.75 19.77
CA ARG A 93 0.18 4.27 19.08
C ARG A 93 0.42 4.22 17.58
N GLU A 94 -0.55 3.70 16.83
CA GLU A 94 -0.53 3.82 15.38
C GLU A 94 -0.36 5.29 14.96
N PRO A 95 0.47 5.56 13.95
CA PRO A 95 1.15 4.65 13.01
C PRO A 95 2.55 4.19 13.45
N TYR A 96 3.03 4.64 14.62
CA TYR A 96 4.40 4.42 15.07
C TYR A 96 4.66 2.96 15.37
N ILE A 97 3.61 2.24 15.77
CA ILE A 97 3.63 0.80 16.03
C ILE A 97 2.78 0.11 14.96
N ILE A 98 3.34 -0.93 14.33
CA ILE A 98 2.58 -1.86 13.50
C ILE A 98 2.35 -3.13 14.30
N LYS A 99 1.10 -3.60 14.35
CA LYS A 99 0.79 -4.93 14.89
C LYS A 99 1.17 -5.99 13.86
N ILE A 100 2.02 -6.93 14.28
CA ILE A 100 2.34 -8.13 13.51
C ILE A 100 1.53 -9.31 14.04
N ALA A 101 0.77 -9.95 13.17
CA ALA A 101 0.06 -11.18 13.47
C ALA A 101 1.01 -12.37 13.36
N ALA A 102 1.51 -12.88 14.50
CA ALA A 102 2.55 -13.91 14.54
C ALA A 102 2.21 -15.20 13.76
N GLU A 103 0.95 -15.63 13.79
CA GLU A 103 0.47 -16.81 13.05
C GLU A 103 0.52 -16.58 11.53
N THR A 104 0.07 -15.40 11.08
CA THR A 104 0.10 -15.02 9.67
C THR A 104 1.54 -14.81 9.20
N LEU A 105 2.41 -14.19 10.00
CA LEU A 105 3.83 -14.08 9.69
C LEU A 105 4.49 -15.45 9.50
N ARG A 106 4.18 -16.43 10.36
CA ARG A 106 4.71 -17.80 10.21
C ARG A 106 4.23 -18.44 8.91
N LYS A 107 2.99 -18.18 8.51
CA LYS A 107 2.45 -18.63 7.23
C LYS A 107 3.18 -17.95 6.05
N ASP A 108 3.33 -16.63 6.09
CA ASP A 108 4.04 -15.87 5.06
C ASP A 108 5.46 -16.40 4.86
N LEU A 109 6.19 -16.67 5.95
CA LEU A 109 7.53 -17.26 5.91
C LEU A 109 7.54 -18.66 5.29
N ALA A 110 6.57 -19.51 5.64
CA ALA A 110 6.45 -20.85 5.06
C ALA A 110 6.11 -20.81 3.56
N ASP A 111 5.25 -19.88 3.15
CA ASP A 111 4.89 -19.68 1.75
C ASP A 111 6.08 -19.10 0.95
N LEU A 112 6.87 -18.18 1.53
CA LEU A 112 8.11 -17.65 0.95
C LEU A 112 9.19 -18.73 0.76
N GLN A 113 9.33 -19.65 1.72
CA GLN A 113 10.23 -20.80 1.59
C GLN A 113 9.87 -21.74 0.42
N ARG A 114 8.60 -21.73 0.00
CA ARG A 114 8.09 -22.48 -1.16
C ARG A 114 7.96 -21.61 -2.41
N SER A 115 8.38 -20.36 -2.33
CA SER A 115 8.28 -19.39 -3.42
C SER A 115 9.51 -19.40 -4.29
N PHE A 116 9.26 -19.30 -5.59
CA PHE A 116 10.28 -19.39 -6.63
C PHE A 116 10.43 -18.10 -7.44
N TYR A 117 9.44 -17.21 -7.36
CA TYR A 117 9.44 -15.95 -8.10
C TYR A 117 8.66 -14.87 -7.37
N TYR A 118 9.06 -13.61 -7.56
CA TYR A 118 8.30 -12.44 -7.17
C TYR A 118 8.33 -11.41 -8.30
N VAL A 119 7.29 -10.59 -8.40
CA VAL A 119 7.19 -9.55 -9.41
C VAL A 119 7.92 -8.31 -8.90
N ASP A 120 9.10 -8.02 -9.41
CA ASP A 120 9.92 -6.88 -9.02
C ASP A 120 9.59 -5.59 -9.79
N GLU A 121 9.02 -5.72 -10.98
CA GLU A 121 8.57 -4.59 -11.81
C GLU A 121 7.21 -4.85 -12.47
N PRO A 122 6.44 -3.79 -12.80
CA PRO A 122 5.18 -3.95 -13.52
C PRO A 122 5.39 -4.62 -14.88
N ALA A 123 4.76 -5.78 -15.08
CA ALA A 123 4.87 -6.55 -16.31
C ALA A 123 3.50 -6.83 -16.93
N GLY A 124 3.45 -6.92 -18.26
CA GLY A 124 2.28 -7.41 -18.98
C GLY A 124 1.96 -8.86 -18.62
N ILE A 125 0.68 -9.22 -18.64
CA ILE A 125 0.19 -10.55 -18.20
C ILE A 125 0.90 -11.69 -18.95
N GLU A 126 1.11 -11.56 -20.26
CA GLU A 126 1.76 -12.62 -21.06
C GLU A 126 3.25 -12.77 -20.75
N ALA A 127 3.97 -11.66 -20.60
CA ALA A 127 5.39 -11.69 -20.19
C ALA A 127 5.55 -12.29 -18.79
N LEU A 128 4.63 -11.97 -17.87
CA LEU A 128 4.61 -12.52 -16.52
C LEU A 128 4.37 -14.03 -16.53
N LYS A 129 3.39 -14.52 -17.32
CA LYS A 129 3.14 -15.96 -17.47
C LYS A 129 4.38 -16.70 -17.99
N GLU A 130 5.03 -16.17 -19.02
CA GLU A 130 6.24 -16.78 -19.57
C GLU A 130 7.37 -16.84 -18.53
N LYS A 131 7.58 -15.75 -17.80
CA LYS A 131 8.58 -15.67 -16.73
C LYS A 131 8.30 -16.69 -15.62
N ILE A 132 7.05 -16.81 -15.17
CA ILE A 132 6.65 -17.78 -14.16
C ILE A 132 6.95 -19.21 -14.63
N LYS A 133 6.63 -19.56 -15.89
CA LYS A 133 6.94 -20.89 -16.45
C LYS A 133 8.45 -21.18 -16.40
N GLN A 134 9.28 -20.22 -16.79
CA GLN A 134 10.75 -20.36 -16.77
C GLN A 134 11.27 -20.55 -15.33
N GLU A 135 10.77 -19.78 -14.38
CA GLU A 135 11.21 -19.86 -12.98
C GLU A 135 10.70 -21.13 -12.28
N ILE A 136 9.51 -21.65 -12.60
CA ILE A 136 9.07 -22.98 -12.15
C ILE A 136 10.09 -24.04 -12.57
N VAL A 137 10.49 -24.08 -13.85
CA VAL A 137 11.46 -25.08 -14.34
C VAL A 137 12.80 -24.98 -13.60
N LYS A 138 13.26 -23.75 -13.30
CA LYS A 138 14.48 -23.54 -12.49
C LYS A 138 14.30 -24.06 -11.07
N PHE A 139 13.17 -23.77 -10.44
CA PHE A 139 12.86 -24.21 -9.08
C PHE A 139 12.76 -25.73 -8.98
N LEU A 140 12.13 -26.41 -9.95
CA LEU A 140 12.06 -27.87 -9.98
C LEU A 140 13.45 -28.53 -10.05
N ARG A 141 14.45 -27.84 -10.64
CA ARG A 141 15.84 -28.31 -10.68
C ARG A 141 16.60 -28.09 -9.37
N LYS A 142 16.24 -27.05 -8.61
CA LYS A 142 16.87 -26.69 -7.32
C LYS A 142 15.82 -26.14 -6.32
N PRO A 143 15.02 -27.01 -5.68
CA PRO A 143 13.92 -26.57 -4.82
C PRO A 143 14.35 -25.84 -3.54
N THR A 144 15.64 -25.90 -3.18
CA THR A 144 16.20 -25.21 -2.01
C THR A 144 16.48 -23.73 -2.27
N ASP A 145 16.51 -23.30 -3.54
CA ASP A 145 16.78 -21.92 -3.96
C ASP A 145 15.47 -21.11 -3.97
N ASN A 146 14.98 -20.76 -2.78
CA ASN A 146 13.78 -19.93 -2.63
C ASN A 146 14.10 -18.42 -2.77
N ILE A 147 13.06 -17.59 -2.80
CA ILE A 147 13.21 -16.15 -3.02
C ILE A 147 13.34 -15.31 -1.76
N THR A 148 13.28 -15.90 -0.56
CA THR A 148 13.05 -15.15 0.71
C THR A 148 14.04 -13.99 0.88
N ASP A 149 15.34 -14.24 0.76
CA ASP A 149 16.37 -13.21 0.95
C ASP A 149 16.31 -12.14 -0.16
N ARG A 150 16.14 -12.56 -1.42
CA ARG A 150 16.01 -11.63 -2.56
C ARG A 150 14.77 -10.75 -2.44
N TYR A 151 13.67 -11.30 -1.90
CA TYR A 151 12.45 -10.57 -1.65
C TYR A 151 12.61 -9.59 -0.48
N ALA A 152 13.29 -9.99 0.60
CA ALA A 152 13.64 -9.08 1.70
C ALA A 152 14.46 -7.88 1.20
N ASP A 153 15.47 -8.12 0.37
CA ASP A 153 16.28 -7.07 -0.24
C ASP A 153 15.45 -6.17 -1.17
N PHE A 154 14.51 -6.75 -1.92
CA PHE A 154 13.57 -5.99 -2.75
C PHE A 154 12.72 -5.05 -1.89
N ILE A 155 12.11 -5.55 -0.80
CA ILE A 155 11.33 -4.71 0.12
C ILE A 155 12.21 -3.62 0.74
N TYR A 156 13.44 -3.94 1.14
CA TYR A 156 14.38 -2.95 1.67
C TYR A 156 14.67 -1.81 0.67
N ARG A 157 14.90 -2.16 -0.62
CA ARG A 157 15.05 -1.18 -1.69
C ARG A 157 13.78 -0.37 -1.93
N SER A 158 12.61 -0.99 -1.88
CA SER A 158 11.33 -0.30 -2.02
C SER A 158 11.09 0.70 -0.90
N ILE A 159 11.45 0.37 0.35
CA ILE A 159 11.37 1.32 1.47
C ILE A 159 12.26 2.53 1.21
N ILE A 160 13.52 2.31 0.78
CA ILE A 160 14.43 3.41 0.44
C ILE A 160 13.83 4.30 -0.65
N ALA A 161 13.35 3.71 -1.74
CA ALA A 161 12.75 4.45 -2.85
C ALA A 161 11.56 5.31 -2.38
N VAL A 162 10.65 4.74 -1.58
CA VAL A 162 9.53 5.49 -1.00
C VAL A 162 10.03 6.64 -0.12
N THR A 163 11.00 6.41 0.76
CA THR A 163 11.52 7.48 1.61
C THR A 163 12.19 8.61 0.83
N GLN A 164 12.89 8.30 -0.26
CA GLN A 164 13.48 9.31 -1.15
C GLN A 164 12.41 10.09 -1.92
N GLU A 165 11.34 9.42 -2.34
CA GLU A 165 10.21 10.07 -2.99
C GLU A 165 9.48 11.01 -2.02
N ILE A 166 9.34 10.61 -0.75
CA ILE A 166 8.78 11.46 0.32
C ILE A 166 9.63 12.72 0.48
N SER A 167 10.94 12.55 0.64
CA SER A 167 11.87 13.67 0.80
C SER A 167 11.80 14.65 -0.37
N SER A 168 11.70 14.11 -1.59
CA SER A 168 11.57 14.91 -2.81
C SER A 168 10.22 15.63 -2.89
N SER A 169 9.12 14.94 -2.61
CA SER A 169 7.75 15.45 -2.71
C SER A 169 7.47 16.57 -1.69
N PHE A 170 8.03 16.46 -0.49
CA PHE A 170 7.87 17.46 0.56
C PHE A 170 9.04 18.46 0.65
N ALA A 171 10.00 18.38 -0.29
CA ALA A 171 11.21 19.22 -0.33
C ALA A 171 11.92 19.29 1.03
N LEU A 172 12.11 18.12 1.65
CA LEU A 172 12.75 18.01 2.96
C LEU A 172 14.25 18.26 2.84
N ASP A 173 14.80 18.95 3.84
CA ASP A 173 16.24 19.00 4.03
C ASP A 173 16.73 17.71 4.72
N GLN A 174 18.04 17.49 4.66
CA GLN A 174 18.66 16.28 5.21
C GLN A 174 18.47 16.15 6.73
N GLU A 175 18.34 17.28 7.44
CA GLU A 175 18.16 17.32 8.89
C GLU A 175 16.75 16.88 9.29
N ASN A 176 15.71 17.35 8.58
CA ASN A 176 14.33 17.03 8.93
C ASN A 176 13.83 15.75 8.24
N GLU A 177 14.49 15.25 7.19
CA GLU A 177 14.08 14.02 6.48
C GLU A 177 13.84 12.85 7.44
N LYS A 178 14.82 12.51 8.29
CA LYS A 178 14.72 11.34 9.18
C LYS A 178 13.64 11.52 10.24
N LEU A 179 13.48 12.75 10.75
CA LEU A 179 12.43 13.08 11.72
C LEU A 179 11.03 13.07 11.08
N PHE A 180 10.92 13.50 9.83
CA PHE A 180 9.69 13.44 9.05
C PHE A 180 9.27 11.99 8.78
N VAL A 181 10.20 11.15 8.34
CA VAL A 181 9.98 9.70 8.14
C VAL A 181 9.54 9.03 9.45
N TYR A 182 10.17 9.38 10.57
CA TYR A 182 9.74 8.91 11.89
C TYR A 182 8.26 9.27 12.18
N HIS A 183 7.85 10.53 11.96
CA HIS A 183 6.49 11.00 12.27
C HIS A 183 5.41 10.54 11.30
N ILE A 184 5.77 10.22 10.06
CA ILE A 184 4.92 9.44 9.15
C ILE A 184 4.65 8.07 9.76
N GLY A 185 5.70 7.42 10.26
CA GLY A 185 5.63 6.14 10.96
C GLY A 185 5.61 4.92 10.02
N PRO A 186 6.04 3.75 10.52
CA PRO A 186 6.17 2.55 9.72
C PRO A 186 4.84 2.08 9.13
N LEU A 187 3.71 2.24 9.82
CA LEU A 187 2.40 1.81 9.28
C LEU A 187 2.05 2.54 7.99
N THR A 188 2.36 3.84 7.91
CA THR A 188 2.07 4.61 6.70
C THR A 188 2.99 4.21 5.56
N ILE A 189 4.27 3.89 5.81
CA ILE A 189 5.17 3.32 4.80
C ILE A 189 4.61 2.00 4.26
N TYR A 190 4.12 1.12 5.14
CA TYR A 190 3.47 -0.13 4.74
C TYR A 190 2.24 0.12 3.85
N LYS A 191 1.37 1.07 4.20
CA LYS A 191 0.20 1.42 3.39
C LYS A 191 0.60 1.93 2.00
N ILE A 192 1.59 2.83 1.93
CA ILE A 192 2.11 3.35 0.65
C ILE A 192 2.60 2.19 -0.23
N LEU A 193 3.47 1.33 0.29
CA LEU A 193 4.01 0.19 -0.47
C LEU A 193 2.92 -0.78 -0.91
N LYS A 194 1.98 -1.12 -0.01
CA LYS A 194 0.88 -2.04 -0.31
C LYS A 194 0.01 -1.50 -1.45
N GLU A 195 -0.42 -0.24 -1.35
CA GLU A 195 -1.25 0.40 -2.38
C GLU A 195 -0.51 0.52 -3.72
N GLU A 196 0.78 0.86 -3.69
CA GLU A 196 1.60 0.92 -4.89
C GLU A 196 1.75 -0.44 -5.58
N PHE A 197 2.02 -1.49 -4.81
CA PHE A 197 2.13 -2.87 -5.28
C PHE A 197 0.82 -3.37 -5.90
N ILE A 198 -0.32 -3.07 -5.27
CA ILE A 198 -1.64 -3.42 -5.78
C ILE A 198 -1.93 -2.67 -7.08
N LEU A 199 -1.78 -1.34 -7.08
CA LEU A 199 -2.12 -0.50 -8.24
C LEU A 199 -1.26 -0.84 -9.46
N LYS A 200 0.06 -0.99 -9.25
CA LYS A 200 1.01 -1.28 -10.33
C LYS A 200 1.21 -2.78 -10.58
N LYS A 201 0.49 -3.65 -9.85
CA LYS A 201 0.48 -5.12 -9.99
C LYS A 201 1.87 -5.77 -9.86
N TYR A 202 2.69 -5.31 -8.92
CA TYR A 202 4.01 -5.89 -8.59
C TYR A 202 4.15 -6.11 -7.08
N GLY A 203 5.27 -6.64 -6.61
CA GLY A 203 5.51 -6.98 -5.20
C GLY A 203 4.84 -8.28 -4.74
N PHE A 204 4.07 -8.96 -5.61
CA PHE A 204 3.46 -10.26 -5.35
C PHE A 204 4.49 -11.40 -5.50
N CYS A 205 4.32 -12.43 -4.69
CA CYS A 205 5.11 -13.67 -4.73
C CYS A 205 4.34 -14.81 -5.38
N TYR A 206 5.07 -15.77 -5.94
CA TYR A 206 4.54 -17.00 -6.52
C TYR A 206 5.14 -18.22 -5.82
N ALA A 207 4.27 -18.97 -5.15
CA ALA A 207 4.57 -20.24 -4.51
C ALA A 207 4.26 -21.42 -5.42
N TYR A 208 5.12 -22.44 -5.41
CA TYR A 208 4.87 -23.66 -6.17
C TYR A 208 3.73 -24.48 -5.54
N LEU A 209 2.82 -24.97 -6.37
CA LEU A 209 1.78 -25.91 -6.02
C LEU A 209 1.92 -27.21 -6.84
N PRO A 210 1.51 -28.37 -6.27
CA PRO A 210 1.49 -29.63 -7.01
C PRO A 210 0.75 -29.53 -8.34
N GLY A 211 1.21 -30.29 -9.34
CA GLY A 211 0.66 -30.25 -10.69
C GLY A 211 1.15 -29.07 -11.53
N ASN A 212 2.38 -28.60 -11.30
CA ASN A 212 3.01 -27.50 -12.04
C ASN A 212 2.19 -26.20 -12.00
N LYS A 213 1.54 -25.96 -10.85
CA LYS A 213 0.74 -24.77 -10.60
C LYS A 213 1.53 -23.75 -9.79
N ALA A 214 1.12 -22.49 -9.91
CA ALA A 214 1.63 -21.42 -9.07
C ALA A 214 0.48 -20.69 -8.36
N ALA A 215 0.65 -20.44 -7.06
CA ALA A 215 -0.23 -19.59 -6.28
C ALA A 215 0.39 -18.21 -6.10
N ARG A 216 -0.35 -17.17 -6.51
CA ARG A 216 0.01 -15.78 -6.24
C ARG A 216 -0.44 -15.37 -4.84
N PHE A 217 0.44 -14.74 -4.07
CA PHE A 217 0.10 -14.17 -2.77
C PHE A 217 0.93 -12.91 -2.46
N PHE A 218 0.50 -12.13 -1.47
CA PHE A 218 1.24 -10.99 -0.94
C PHE A 218 1.59 -11.26 0.53
N PRO A 219 2.89 -11.40 0.89
CA PRO A 219 3.32 -11.73 2.26
C PRO A 219 3.27 -10.48 3.17
N ALA A 220 2.05 -10.05 3.48
CA ALA A 220 1.77 -8.78 4.15
C ALA A 220 2.48 -8.60 5.50
N GLU A 221 2.53 -9.64 6.34
CA GLU A 221 3.15 -9.56 7.66
C GLU A 221 4.67 -9.59 7.58
N PHE A 222 5.23 -10.33 6.62
CA PHE A 222 6.66 -10.31 6.35
C PHE A 222 7.11 -8.91 5.89
N VAL A 223 6.36 -8.26 5.00
CA VAL A 223 6.66 -6.88 4.58
C VAL A 223 6.65 -5.92 5.78
N LYS A 224 5.67 -6.04 6.68
CA LYS A 224 5.63 -5.24 7.93
C LYS A 224 6.87 -5.48 8.79
N GLU A 225 7.30 -6.73 8.95
CA GLU A 225 8.51 -7.08 9.70
C GLU A 225 9.76 -6.40 9.12
N ILE A 226 9.96 -6.45 7.80
CA ILE A 226 11.08 -5.77 7.14
C ILE A 226 11.01 -4.26 7.33
N ILE A 227 9.82 -3.64 7.25
CA ILE A 227 9.63 -2.20 7.51
C ILE A 227 10.00 -1.83 8.94
N LEU A 228 9.58 -2.61 9.93
CA LEU A 228 9.92 -2.37 11.34
C LEU A 228 11.43 -2.52 11.58
N LYS A 229 12.07 -3.53 10.98
CA LYS A 229 13.51 -3.72 11.02
C LYS A 229 14.24 -2.52 10.43
N TRP A 230 13.86 -2.11 9.21
CA TRP A 230 14.43 -0.92 8.55
C TRP A 230 14.28 0.33 9.40
N ASN A 231 13.10 0.59 9.97
CA ASN A 231 12.87 1.75 10.82
C ASN A 231 13.71 1.71 12.10
N THR A 232 13.89 0.52 12.67
CA THR A 232 14.77 0.35 13.83
C THR A 232 16.19 0.75 13.47
N GLU A 233 16.71 0.18 12.39
CA GLU A 233 18.10 0.35 11.96
C GLU A 233 18.43 1.76 11.44
N ASN A 234 17.48 2.42 10.76
CA ASN A 234 17.75 3.65 10.02
C ASN A 234 17.15 4.92 10.68
N ILE A 235 16.25 4.75 11.65
CA ILE A 235 15.53 5.87 12.30
C ILE A 235 15.66 5.80 13.82
N ASN A 236 15.24 4.70 14.45
CA ASN A 236 15.16 4.63 15.91
C ASN A 236 16.52 4.60 16.61
N MET A 237 17.60 4.24 15.91
CA MET A 237 18.97 4.31 16.43
C MET A 237 19.55 5.73 16.39
N LEU A 238 18.89 6.69 15.73
CA LEU A 238 19.37 8.06 15.61
C LEU A 238 18.98 8.90 16.84
N GLU A 239 19.83 9.86 17.18
CA GLU A 239 19.53 10.87 18.21
C GLU A 239 18.71 12.02 17.61
N LEU A 240 17.41 11.79 17.45
CA LEU A 240 16.48 12.77 16.91
C LEU A 240 15.56 13.35 18.00
N PRO A 241 15.02 14.57 17.82
CA PRO A 241 14.10 15.18 18.78
C PRO A 241 12.68 14.61 18.65
N PHE A 242 12.52 13.29 18.81
CA PHE A 242 11.26 12.53 18.61
C PHE A 242 10.06 13.05 19.42
N ASP A 243 10.30 13.63 20.59
CA ASP A 243 9.27 14.15 21.49
C ASP A 243 9.04 15.66 21.36
N SER A 244 9.74 16.34 20.44
CA SER A 244 9.61 17.77 20.25
C SER A 244 8.28 18.10 19.56
N ILE A 245 7.34 18.63 20.35
CA ILE A 245 6.05 19.11 19.82
C ILE A 245 6.24 20.23 18.78
N GLN A 246 7.25 21.09 18.96
CA GLN A 246 7.54 22.14 18.00
C GLN A 246 7.90 21.54 16.64
N LYS A 247 8.79 20.55 16.62
CA LYS A 247 9.19 19.86 15.38
C LYS A 247 8.03 19.11 14.75
N TYR A 248 7.19 18.47 15.57
CA TYR A 248 5.99 17.80 15.08
C TYR A 248 4.99 18.78 14.42
N GLU A 249 4.75 19.95 15.03
CA GLU A 249 3.90 20.99 14.44
C GLU A 249 4.52 21.62 13.19
N GLU A 250 5.85 21.81 13.14
CA GLU A 250 6.57 22.22 11.92
C GLU A 250 6.30 21.24 10.76
N ILE A 251 6.40 19.94 11.03
CA ILE A 251 6.10 18.87 10.07
C ILE A 251 4.63 18.90 9.64
N LYS A 252 3.71 19.01 10.59
CA LYS A 252 2.26 19.08 10.30
C LYS A 252 1.92 20.30 9.44
N ASN A 253 2.54 21.44 9.72
CA ASN A 253 2.36 22.67 8.94
C ASN A 253 2.92 22.53 7.52
N LEU A 254 4.05 21.85 7.34
CA LEU A 254 4.60 21.54 6.02
C LEU A 254 3.60 20.68 5.22
N VAL A 255 3.09 19.61 5.82
CA VAL A 255 2.10 18.73 5.20
C VAL A 255 0.82 19.47 4.84
N MET A 256 0.31 20.30 5.75
CA MET A 256 -0.88 21.13 5.53
C MET A 256 -0.71 22.09 4.35
N LYS A 257 0.43 22.79 4.27
CA LYS A 257 0.72 23.71 3.16
C LYS A 257 0.76 22.98 1.82
N LYS A 258 1.40 21.81 1.78
CA LYS A 258 1.45 21.00 0.56
C LYS A 258 0.06 20.51 0.16
N TYR A 259 -0.71 19.99 1.11
CA TYR A 259 -2.10 19.55 0.87
C TYR A 259 -2.95 20.69 0.29
N GLN A 260 -2.91 21.88 0.88
CA GLN A 260 -3.68 23.04 0.39
C GLN A 260 -3.29 23.43 -1.04
N ASN A 261 -1.99 23.36 -1.38
CA ASN A 261 -1.54 23.62 -2.73
C ASN A 261 -2.05 22.57 -3.72
N ASP A 262 -1.92 21.29 -3.40
CA ASP A 262 -2.40 20.19 -4.24
C ASP A 262 -3.93 20.24 -4.39
N LEU A 263 -4.65 20.57 -3.31
CA LEU A 263 -6.11 20.72 -3.30
C LEU A 263 -6.57 21.86 -4.20
N ARG A 264 -5.85 22.98 -4.21
CA ARG A 264 -6.11 24.10 -5.12
C ARG A 264 -5.96 23.67 -6.58
N ILE A 265 -4.89 22.95 -6.90
CA ILE A 265 -4.65 22.42 -8.24
C ILE A 265 -5.77 21.45 -8.63
N PHE A 266 -6.16 20.54 -7.73
CA PHE A 266 -7.27 19.61 -7.93
C PHE A 266 -8.58 20.35 -8.22
N ASN A 267 -8.95 21.34 -7.40
CA ASN A 267 -10.18 22.10 -7.60
C ASN A 267 -10.17 22.87 -8.92
N THR A 268 -9.04 23.47 -9.30
CA THR A 268 -8.91 24.13 -10.61
C THR A 268 -9.15 23.14 -11.77
N ARG A 269 -8.62 21.91 -11.68
CA ARG A 269 -8.87 20.88 -12.70
C ARG A 269 -10.32 20.38 -12.68
N PHE A 270 -10.92 20.23 -11.51
CA PHE A 270 -12.32 19.88 -11.33
C PHE A 270 -13.25 20.92 -11.99
N ASP A 271 -13.01 22.22 -11.73
CA ASP A 271 -13.79 23.30 -12.32
C ASP A 271 -13.64 23.33 -13.84
N GLN A 272 -12.42 23.11 -14.36
CA GLN A 272 -12.16 23.01 -15.81
C GLN A 272 -12.89 21.82 -16.45
N LEU A 273 -12.97 20.69 -15.75
CA LEU A 273 -13.69 19.51 -16.22
C LEU A 273 -15.20 19.79 -16.27
N ASN A 274 -15.78 20.30 -15.18
CA ASN A 274 -17.20 20.61 -15.12
C ASN A 274 -17.61 21.75 -16.07
N ALA A 275 -16.73 22.69 -16.39
CA ALA A 275 -17.00 23.71 -17.40
C ALA A 275 -17.10 23.16 -18.83
N LYS A 276 -16.56 21.96 -19.09
CA LYS A 276 -16.59 21.29 -20.40
C LYS A 276 -17.69 20.23 -20.51
N ILE A 277 -18.24 19.80 -19.37
CA ILE A 277 -19.33 18.82 -19.30
C ILE A 277 -20.67 19.58 -19.37
N ASP A 278 -21.68 18.95 -19.98
CA ASP A 278 -23.05 19.46 -19.90
C ASP A 278 -23.47 19.58 -18.43
N PRO A 279 -24.07 20.69 -17.97
CA PRO A 279 -24.54 20.84 -16.59
C PRO A 279 -25.38 19.66 -16.07
N ALA A 280 -26.06 18.91 -16.94
CA ALA A 280 -26.82 17.71 -16.58
C ALA A 280 -25.95 16.47 -16.23
N LYS A 281 -24.65 16.48 -16.60
CA LYS A 281 -23.68 15.38 -16.41
C LYS A 281 -22.55 15.72 -15.43
N SER A 282 -22.67 16.79 -14.66
CA SER A 282 -21.59 17.27 -13.78
C SER A 282 -21.13 16.17 -12.81
N ILE A 283 -19.81 15.97 -12.70
CA ILE A 283 -19.24 15.00 -11.77
C ILE A 283 -19.09 15.63 -10.37
N SER A 284 -19.41 14.87 -9.33
CA SER A 284 -19.18 15.32 -7.95
C SER A 284 -17.68 15.26 -7.61
N ARG A 285 -17.25 16.13 -6.68
CA ARG A 285 -15.85 16.20 -6.23
C ARG A 285 -15.36 14.86 -5.69
N SER A 286 -16.18 14.22 -4.86
CA SER A 286 -15.90 12.93 -4.23
C SER A 286 -15.74 11.83 -5.30
N ARG A 287 -16.61 11.81 -6.32
CA ARG A 287 -16.52 10.86 -7.43
C ARG A 287 -15.26 11.09 -8.27
N LEU A 288 -14.92 12.33 -8.59
CA LEU A 288 -13.69 12.63 -9.32
C LEU A 288 -12.45 12.21 -8.51
N PHE A 289 -12.45 12.43 -7.20
CA PHE A 289 -11.36 11.97 -6.35
C PHE A 289 -11.24 10.44 -6.33
N GLN A 290 -12.33 9.69 -6.30
CA GLN A 290 -12.28 8.22 -6.41
C GLN A 290 -11.65 7.75 -7.73
N LEU A 291 -11.93 8.45 -8.83
CA LEU A 291 -11.43 8.07 -10.15
C LEU A 291 -9.99 8.54 -10.42
N LYS A 292 -9.64 9.74 -9.97
CA LYS A 292 -8.39 10.44 -10.34
C LYS A 292 -7.52 10.86 -9.16
N GLY A 293 -7.94 10.60 -7.94
CA GLY A 293 -7.22 10.98 -6.72
C GLY A 293 -5.80 10.44 -6.70
N SER A 294 -5.63 9.14 -6.93
CA SER A 294 -4.31 8.48 -6.96
C SER A 294 -3.39 9.03 -8.06
N GLU A 295 -3.95 9.43 -9.20
CA GLU A 295 -3.20 10.00 -10.33
C GLU A 295 -2.80 11.45 -10.07
N TRP A 296 -3.71 12.26 -9.52
CA TRP A 296 -3.50 13.70 -9.39
C TRP A 296 -2.80 14.11 -8.09
N PHE A 297 -3.01 13.37 -6.99
CA PHE A 297 -2.31 13.60 -5.72
C PHE A 297 -1.10 12.67 -5.53
N GLY A 298 -1.12 11.48 -6.13
CA GLY A 298 -0.16 10.41 -5.85
C GLY A 298 -0.53 9.63 -4.58
N ILE A 299 -0.38 8.30 -4.64
CA ILE A 299 -0.63 7.39 -3.50
C ILE A 299 0.13 7.85 -2.25
N LEU A 300 1.42 8.17 -2.42
CA LEU A 300 2.30 8.63 -1.36
C LEU A 300 1.74 9.84 -0.62
N SER A 301 1.33 10.87 -1.37
CA SER A 301 0.80 12.10 -0.77
C SER A 301 -0.51 11.82 -0.05
N ILE A 302 -1.41 11.03 -0.64
CA ILE A 302 -2.70 10.68 -0.04
C ILE A 302 -2.51 10.04 1.34
N GLU A 303 -1.65 9.03 1.45
CA GLU A 303 -1.45 8.32 2.72
C GLU A 303 -0.77 9.21 3.78
N ILE A 304 0.12 10.13 3.38
CA ILE A 304 0.70 11.11 4.29
C ILE A 304 -0.33 12.15 4.73
N TYR A 305 -1.20 12.62 3.84
CA TYR A 305 -2.27 13.55 4.20
C TYR A 305 -3.25 12.91 5.18
N LYS A 306 -3.71 11.69 4.91
CA LYS A 306 -4.56 10.93 5.84
C LYS A 306 -3.89 10.77 7.21
N ARG A 307 -2.57 10.53 7.24
CA ARG A 307 -1.81 10.39 8.47
C ARG A 307 -1.83 11.65 9.35
N PHE A 308 -1.58 12.83 8.78
CA PHE A 308 -1.43 14.07 9.55
C PHE A 308 -2.73 14.86 9.72
N MET A 309 -3.69 14.68 8.80
CA MET A 309 -4.92 15.48 8.75
C MET A 309 -6.20 14.65 8.96
N GLY A 310 -6.10 13.32 8.97
CA GLY A 310 -7.22 12.40 9.16
C GLY A 310 -7.82 11.88 7.86
N ASN A 311 -8.59 10.80 7.97
CA ASN A 311 -9.16 10.10 6.80
C ASN A 311 -10.29 10.88 6.10
N SER A 312 -10.92 11.84 6.78
CA SER A 312 -12.11 12.55 6.28
C SER A 312 -11.80 13.68 5.30
N ILE A 313 -10.53 13.98 5.03
CA ILE A 313 -10.11 15.12 4.19
C ILE A 313 -10.38 14.95 2.69
N PHE A 314 -10.79 13.74 2.28
CA PHE A 314 -11.06 13.38 0.89
C PHE A 314 -12.52 12.93 0.66
N ILE A 315 -13.42 13.18 1.63
CA ILE A 315 -14.85 12.86 1.52
C ILE A 315 -15.57 13.94 0.71
#